data_AF-A0A140AZ73-F1
#
_entry.id   AF-A0A140AZ73-F1
#
_cell.length_a   1.000
_cell.length_b   1.000
_cell.length_c   1.000
_cell.angle_alpha   90.00
_cell.angle_beta   90.00
_cell.angle_gamma   90.00
#
_symmetry.space_group_name_H-M   'P 1'
#
loop_
_entity.id
_entity.type
_entity.pdbx_description
1 polymer ?
#
loop_
_entity_poly.entity_id
_entity_poly.type
_entity_poly.pdbx_seq_one_letter_code
_entity_poly.pdbx_strand_id
1 'polypeptide(L)'
;MLKVLKNCFLNYRVFPKIPSYYRDLCSLVQKKNIRTSNYLCTRKEGLHKLPFDSNRPFVDLSAEEGLLRSVLPAISEEIIEEYFILKDNSELRDRCVKLIDYNQNIETKFLYAPLIFLHNYKLLEKPSLLSDEKLKQACILAWCHKLIHSSLIIVDDIVDKSEIRYNKTAWYQLTDIGKDAAIVDAAFLLNGAIFLLQNHLRSHPHEYSMHKHFLRAHALLNLCGISEMKKFNINELEKYQTTVDTKFYIFNLLSTAMFLTNVTDGYLHEVGEEICNDISRFLKIQVR
;
A
#
# COMPACT_ATOMS: atom_id res chain seq x y z
N MET A 1 -9.06 -5.71 -1.76
CA MET A 1 -8.58 -4.41 -2.30
C MET A 1 -9.69 -3.37 -2.56
N LEU A 2 -10.45 -3.41 -3.67
CA LEU A 2 -11.42 -2.35 -4.04
C LEU A 2 -12.45 -2.02 -2.94
N LYS A 3 -12.94 -3.02 -2.20
CA LYS A 3 -13.86 -2.79 -1.08
C LYS A 3 -13.22 -2.01 0.07
N VAL A 4 -11.95 -2.31 0.40
CA VAL A 4 -11.21 -1.60 1.45
C VAL A 4 -10.90 -0.17 1.03
N LEU A 5 -10.54 0.04 -0.25
CA LEU A 5 -10.39 1.38 -0.83
C LEU A 5 -11.71 2.17 -0.72
N LYS A 6 -12.84 1.55 -1.08
CA LYS A 6 -14.17 2.17 -0.92
C LYS A 6 -14.40 2.60 0.53
N ASN A 7 -14.12 1.75 1.53
CA ASN A 7 -14.26 2.12 2.94
C ASN A 7 -13.43 3.35 3.34
N CYS A 8 -12.18 3.46 2.85
CA CYS A 8 -11.26 4.51 3.27
C CYS A 8 -11.51 5.86 2.59
N PHE A 9 -12.02 5.88 1.35
CA PHE A 9 -12.10 7.10 0.51
C PHE A 9 -13.53 7.68 0.36
N LEU A 10 -14.55 7.10 0.99
CA LEU A 10 -15.97 7.45 0.75
C LEU A 10 -16.46 8.81 1.25
N ASN A 11 -15.70 9.54 2.07
CA ASN A 11 -16.05 10.92 2.47
C ASN A 11 -15.73 11.98 1.41
N TYR A 12 -15.08 11.59 0.32
CA TYR A 12 -14.89 12.44 -0.85
C TYR A 12 -15.90 11.97 -1.92
N ARG A 13 -16.76 12.86 -2.42
CA ARG A 13 -17.73 12.61 -3.51
C ARG A 13 -17.05 12.28 -4.85
N VAL A 14 -16.21 11.23 -4.91
CA VAL A 14 -15.26 11.02 -6.01
C VAL A 14 -15.25 9.57 -6.50
N PHE A 15 -16.27 8.76 -6.21
CA PHE A 15 -16.45 7.48 -6.92
C PHE A 15 -17.47 7.64 -8.06
N PRO A 16 -17.10 8.09 -9.27
CA PRO A 16 -17.85 7.69 -10.44
C PRO A 16 -17.71 6.18 -10.57
N LYS A 17 -18.83 5.52 -10.85
CA LYS A 17 -19.04 4.07 -11.02
C LYS A 17 -17.77 3.32 -11.43
N ILE A 18 -17.40 2.31 -10.63
CA ILE A 18 -16.39 1.30 -11.00
C ILE A 18 -16.69 0.83 -12.45
N PRO A 19 -15.72 0.95 -13.39
CA PRO A 19 -15.93 0.55 -14.77
C PRO A 19 -16.43 -0.90 -14.86
N SER A 20 -17.41 -1.16 -15.74
CA SER A 20 -18.01 -2.49 -15.91
C SER A 20 -17.01 -3.60 -16.24
N TYR A 21 -15.84 -3.24 -16.76
CA TYR A 21 -14.71 -4.12 -17.08
C TYR A 21 -14.24 -5.00 -15.90
N TYR A 22 -14.24 -4.47 -14.67
CA TYR A 22 -13.82 -5.24 -13.48
C TYR A 22 -14.80 -6.35 -13.07
N ARG A 23 -15.96 -6.46 -13.73
CA ARG A 23 -16.96 -7.49 -13.44
C ARG A 23 -16.66 -8.81 -14.16
N ASP A 24 -16.06 -8.74 -15.34
CA ASP A 24 -15.79 -9.92 -16.17
C ASP A 24 -14.52 -10.66 -15.73
N LEU A 25 -13.56 -9.97 -15.08
CA LEU A 25 -12.36 -10.57 -14.49
C LEU A 25 -12.65 -11.64 -13.42
N CYS A 26 -13.71 -11.47 -12.62
CA CYS A 26 -14.15 -12.53 -11.69
C CYS A 26 -14.73 -13.75 -12.41
N SER A 27 -15.25 -13.59 -13.63
CA SER A 27 -15.80 -14.69 -14.43
C SER A 27 -14.74 -15.36 -15.33
N LEU A 28 -13.64 -14.66 -15.64
CA LEU A 28 -12.51 -15.16 -16.42
C LEU A 28 -11.69 -16.22 -15.66
N VAL A 29 -11.61 -16.12 -14.33
CA VAL A 29 -10.96 -17.16 -13.49
C VAL A 29 -11.75 -18.48 -13.49
N GLN A 30 -13.05 -18.45 -13.82
CA GLN A 30 -13.89 -19.65 -13.93
C GLN A 30 -13.97 -20.25 -15.36
N LYS A 31 -13.42 -19.58 -16.38
CA LYS A 31 -13.58 -20.00 -17.80
C LYS A 31 -12.26 -20.11 -18.56
N LYS A 32 -11.33 -20.94 -18.08
CA LYS A 32 -10.31 -21.52 -18.95
C LYS A 32 -10.36 -23.05 -18.91
N ASN A 33 -11.49 -23.57 -19.38
CA ASN A 33 -11.47 -24.72 -20.26
C ASN A 33 -12.12 -24.30 -21.58
N ILE A 34 -11.47 -24.63 -22.69
CA ILE A 34 -11.91 -24.59 -24.10
C ILE A 34 -11.24 -23.51 -24.99
N ARG A 35 -10.69 -24.08 -26.07
CA ARG A 35 -9.94 -23.58 -27.23
C ARG A 35 -10.46 -22.29 -27.91
N THR A 36 -9.48 -21.50 -28.37
CA THR A 36 -9.43 -20.66 -29.59
C THR A 36 -10.71 -20.44 -30.40
N SER A 37 -11.06 -19.17 -30.69
CA SER A 37 -11.38 -18.65 -32.04
C SER A 37 -11.99 -17.23 -31.96
N ASN A 38 -11.45 -16.33 -32.79
CA ASN A 38 -12.04 -15.14 -33.42
C ASN A 38 -13.39 -14.64 -32.90
N TYR A 39 -13.49 -13.38 -32.42
CA TYR A 39 -14.57 -12.45 -32.81
C TYR A 39 -14.18 -11.00 -32.46
N LEU A 40 -13.85 -10.24 -33.50
CA LEU A 40 -13.88 -8.79 -33.52
C LEU A 40 -15.34 -8.31 -33.64
N CYS A 41 -15.64 -7.24 -32.90
CA CYS A 41 -16.58 -6.16 -33.21
C CYS A 41 -18.05 -6.52 -33.54
N THR A 42 -18.96 -6.12 -32.64
CA THR A 42 -20.18 -5.39 -33.03
C THR A 42 -20.72 -4.62 -31.84
N ARG A 43 -20.67 -3.29 -31.94
CA ARG A 43 -21.33 -2.33 -31.05
C ARG A 43 -22.83 -2.42 -31.31
N LYS A 44 -23.65 -2.70 -30.28
CA LYS A 44 -25.06 -2.32 -30.25
C LYS A 44 -25.36 -1.65 -28.92
N GLU A 45 -25.82 -0.41 -29.04
CA GLU A 45 -26.32 0.42 -27.97
C GLU A 45 -27.56 -0.23 -27.35
N GLY A 46 -27.47 -0.52 -26.07
CA GLY A 46 -28.57 -0.90 -25.20
C GLY A 46 -28.16 -0.55 -23.80
N LEU A 47 -28.86 0.41 -23.19
CA LEU A 47 -28.72 0.78 -21.78
C LEU A 47 -29.19 -0.40 -20.90
N HIS A 48 -28.39 -1.46 -20.83
CA HIS A 48 -28.52 -2.44 -19.77
C HIS A 48 -28.14 -1.74 -18.47
N LYS A 49 -29.09 -1.62 -17.54
CA LYS A 49 -28.79 -1.37 -16.13
C LYS A 49 -27.80 -2.44 -15.69
N LEU A 50 -26.52 -2.07 -15.70
CA LEU A 50 -25.42 -2.89 -15.24
C LEU A 50 -25.72 -3.31 -13.78
N PRO A 51 -25.71 -4.61 -13.42
CA PRO A 51 -25.87 -5.07 -12.04
C PRO A 51 -24.63 -4.79 -11.17
N PHE A 52 -24.25 -3.51 -11.03
CA PHE A 52 -23.51 -3.10 -9.84
C PHE A 52 -24.53 -2.47 -8.90
N ASP A 53 -24.96 -3.27 -7.94
CA ASP A 53 -25.66 -2.72 -6.79
C ASP A 53 -24.63 -1.97 -5.94
N SER A 54 -24.74 -0.65 -5.88
CA SER A 54 -23.96 0.20 -4.98
C SER A 54 -24.17 -0.15 -3.50
N ASN A 55 -25.20 -0.95 -3.20
CA ASN A 55 -25.64 -1.36 -1.86
C ASN A 55 -24.92 -2.60 -1.29
N ARG A 56 -23.85 -3.13 -1.93
CA ARG A 56 -23.01 -4.12 -1.23
C ARG A 56 -22.42 -3.47 0.04
N PRO A 57 -22.61 -4.09 1.22
CA PRO A 57 -22.21 -3.48 2.49
C PRO A 57 -20.70 -3.27 2.53
N PHE A 58 -20.30 -2.23 3.27
CA PHE A 58 -18.92 -2.00 3.68
C PHE A 58 -18.32 -3.31 4.21
N VAL A 59 -17.03 -3.53 3.94
CA VAL A 59 -16.33 -4.61 4.65
C VAL A 59 -16.13 -4.14 6.07
N ASP A 60 -16.61 -4.89 7.06
CA ASP A 60 -16.23 -4.61 8.43
C ASP A 60 -14.72 -4.88 8.58
N LEU A 61 -13.97 -3.84 8.93
CA LEU A 61 -12.52 -3.87 9.14
C LEU A 61 -12.15 -3.54 10.59
N SER A 62 -13.12 -3.46 11.49
CA SER A 62 -12.89 -3.05 12.88
C SER A 62 -11.96 -4.02 13.61
N ALA A 63 -12.01 -5.31 13.26
CA ALA A 63 -11.11 -6.31 13.83
C ALA A 63 -9.65 -6.10 13.37
N GLU A 64 -9.41 -5.92 12.06
CA GLU A 64 -8.09 -5.62 11.49
C GLU A 64 -7.54 -4.30 12.05
N GLU A 65 -8.39 -3.28 12.18
CA GLU A 65 -8.02 -2.00 12.73
C GLU A 65 -7.59 -2.12 14.21
N GLY A 66 -8.36 -2.85 15.02
CA GLY A 66 -8.03 -3.11 16.41
C GLY A 66 -6.67 -3.80 16.57
N LEU A 67 -6.41 -4.82 15.74
CA LEU A 67 -5.13 -5.54 15.73
C LEU A 67 -3.97 -4.62 15.37
N LEU A 68 -4.09 -3.83 14.29
CA LEU A 68 -3.04 -2.88 13.88
C LEU A 68 -2.72 -1.90 15.00
N ARG A 69 -3.75 -1.29 15.61
CA ARG A 69 -3.58 -0.35 16.72
C ARG A 69 -2.89 -0.98 17.92
N SER A 70 -3.22 -2.22 18.27
CA SER A 70 -2.60 -2.90 19.41
C SER A 70 -1.11 -3.22 19.22
N VAL A 71 -0.65 -3.38 17.97
CA VAL A 71 0.73 -3.75 17.66
C VAL A 71 1.65 -2.52 17.57
N LEU A 72 1.10 -1.33 17.27
CA LEU A 72 1.88 -0.10 17.05
C LEU A 72 2.85 0.26 18.19
N PRO A 73 2.48 0.22 19.49
CA PRO A 73 3.40 0.60 20.54
C PRO A 73 4.62 -0.31 20.59
N ALA A 74 4.42 -1.62 20.46
CA ALA A 74 5.49 -2.61 20.51
C ALA A 74 6.48 -2.47 19.34
N ILE A 75 5.98 -2.26 18.12
CA ILE A 75 6.87 -2.09 16.95
C ILE A 75 7.66 -0.77 17.00
N SER A 76 7.07 0.26 17.62
CA SER A 76 7.72 1.57 17.73
C SER A 76 8.89 1.48 18.70
N GLU A 77 8.65 0.82 19.84
CA GLU A 77 9.69 0.52 20.82
C GLU A 77 10.80 -0.35 20.20
N GLU A 78 10.45 -1.42 19.49
CA GLU A 78 11.42 -2.34 18.90
C GLU A 78 12.36 -1.66 17.88
N ILE A 79 11.83 -0.78 17.01
CA ILE A 79 12.66 0.00 16.07
C ILE A 79 13.62 0.93 16.83
N ILE A 80 13.13 1.59 17.88
CA ILE A 80 13.91 2.54 18.67
C ILE A 80 15.01 1.80 19.43
N GLU A 81 14.70 0.69 20.10
CA GLU A 81 15.69 -0.12 20.82
C GLU A 81 16.82 -0.60 19.89
N GLU A 82 16.49 -1.05 18.67
CA GLU A 82 17.49 -1.52 17.70
C GLU A 82 18.46 -0.40 17.26
N TYR A 83 17.99 0.85 17.14
CA TYR A 83 18.83 1.94 16.62
C TYR A 83 19.60 2.70 17.69
N PHE A 84 19.20 2.56 18.95
CA PHE A 84 19.84 3.23 20.08
C PHE A 84 20.86 2.35 20.82
N ILE A 85 21.26 1.21 20.25
CA ILE A 85 22.24 0.26 20.80
C ILE A 85 23.56 0.92 21.24
N LEU A 86 23.96 2.05 20.66
CA LEU A 86 25.30 2.62 20.87
C LEU A 86 25.38 3.85 21.79
N LYS A 87 24.28 4.60 22.04
CA LYS A 87 24.27 5.78 22.93
C LYS A 87 22.86 6.10 23.42
N ASP A 88 22.65 6.06 24.73
CA ASP A 88 21.42 6.54 25.36
C ASP A 88 21.35 8.07 25.25
N ASN A 89 20.46 8.57 24.39
CA ASN A 89 20.15 9.98 24.23
C ASN A 89 18.62 10.13 24.27
N SER A 90 18.11 10.51 25.43
CA SER A 90 16.68 10.63 25.68
C SER A 90 15.98 11.63 24.75
N GLU A 91 16.64 12.75 24.41
CA GLU A 91 16.08 13.74 23.49
C GLU A 91 15.90 13.17 22.07
N LEU A 92 16.90 12.45 21.57
CA LEU A 92 16.79 11.78 20.27
C LEU A 92 15.74 10.65 20.31
N ARG A 93 15.65 9.92 21.43
CA ARG A 93 14.64 8.88 21.63
C ARG A 93 13.23 9.46 21.54
N ASP A 94 12.96 10.55 22.28
CA ASP A 94 11.68 11.23 22.28
C ASP A 94 11.33 11.80 20.90
N ARG A 95 12.33 12.29 20.16
CA ARG A 95 12.16 12.71 18.76
C ARG A 95 11.75 11.53 17.86
N CYS A 96 12.37 10.36 18.00
CA CYS A 96 12.01 9.18 17.22
C CYS A 96 10.59 8.69 17.52
N VAL A 97 10.16 8.73 18.79
CA VAL A 97 8.77 8.46 19.18
C VAL A 97 7.83 9.44 18.46
N LYS A 98 8.13 10.75 18.52
CA LYS A 98 7.37 11.80 17.82
C LYS A 98 7.29 11.53 16.31
N LEU A 99 8.39 11.13 15.66
CA LEU A 99 8.44 10.82 14.23
C LEU A 99 7.42 9.74 13.86
N ILE A 100 7.42 8.62 14.60
CA ILE A 100 6.52 7.50 14.34
C ILE A 100 5.07 7.94 14.60
N ASP A 101 4.77 8.45 15.79
CA ASP A 101 3.40 8.83 16.18
C ASP A 101 2.78 9.88 15.24
N TYR A 102 3.58 10.86 14.82
CA TYR A 102 3.10 11.93 13.94
C TYR A 102 2.79 11.44 12.53
N ASN A 103 3.66 10.59 11.95
CA ASN A 103 3.59 10.21 10.54
C ASN A 103 2.82 8.91 10.27
N GLN A 104 2.48 8.13 11.30
CA GLN A 104 1.65 6.94 11.12
C GLN A 104 0.16 7.27 10.95
N ASN A 105 -0.37 8.34 11.56
CA ASN A 105 -1.81 8.67 11.64
C ASN A 105 -2.75 7.45 11.59
N ILE A 106 -3.18 7.02 12.78
CA ILE A 106 -3.98 5.82 12.98
C ILE A 106 -5.47 5.97 12.64
N GLU A 107 -5.95 7.07 12.07
CA GLU A 107 -7.34 7.13 11.58
C GLU A 107 -7.55 6.12 10.43
N THR A 108 -8.69 5.42 10.42
CA THR A 108 -9.00 4.33 9.47
C THR A 108 -8.73 4.70 8.01
N LYS A 109 -9.11 5.92 7.60
CA LYS A 109 -8.90 6.42 6.22
C LYS A 109 -7.43 6.52 5.80
N PHE A 110 -6.51 6.68 6.76
CA PHE A 110 -5.07 6.77 6.52
C PHE A 110 -4.35 5.43 6.76
N LEU A 111 -5.07 4.39 7.20
CA LEU A 111 -4.60 3.01 7.35
C LEU A 111 -4.96 2.12 6.15
N TYR A 112 -5.33 2.70 5.01
CA TYR A 112 -5.81 1.92 3.86
C TYR A 112 -4.82 0.84 3.38
N ALA A 113 -3.51 1.13 3.31
CA ALA A 113 -2.51 0.14 2.90
C ALA A 113 -2.38 -1.05 3.87
N PRO A 114 -2.09 -0.83 5.17
CA PRO A 114 -2.02 -1.94 6.12
C PRO A 114 -3.34 -2.73 6.19
N LEU A 115 -4.49 -2.06 6.09
CA LEU A 115 -5.80 -2.72 6.06
C LEU A 115 -6.00 -3.56 4.78
N ILE A 116 -5.60 -3.06 3.61
CA ILE A 116 -5.65 -3.82 2.36
C ILE A 116 -4.78 -5.07 2.47
N PHE A 117 -3.55 -4.91 2.96
CA PHE A 117 -2.62 -6.03 3.14
C PHE A 117 -3.21 -7.09 4.09
N LEU A 118 -3.64 -6.70 5.30
CA LEU A 118 -4.19 -7.64 6.28
C LEU A 118 -5.45 -8.34 5.78
N HIS A 119 -6.32 -7.59 5.11
CA HIS A 119 -7.52 -8.16 4.53
C HIS A 119 -7.19 -9.17 3.42
N ASN A 120 -6.23 -8.87 2.54
CA ASN A 120 -5.77 -9.81 1.52
C ASN A 120 -5.11 -11.05 2.16
N TYR A 121 -4.28 -10.89 3.19
CA TYR A 121 -3.68 -12.01 3.92
C TYR A 121 -4.75 -12.96 4.47
N LYS A 122 -5.76 -12.43 5.19
CA LYS A 122 -6.86 -13.22 5.74
C LYS A 122 -7.70 -13.93 4.68
N LEU A 123 -7.84 -13.34 3.48
CA LEU A 123 -8.57 -13.96 2.38
C LEU A 123 -7.79 -15.09 1.70
N LEU A 124 -6.46 -15.00 1.69
CA LEU A 124 -5.58 -15.98 1.05
C LEU A 124 -5.25 -17.14 1.99
N GLU A 125 -5.12 -16.89 3.30
CA GLU A 125 -4.77 -17.90 4.28
C GLU A 125 -5.96 -18.79 4.64
N LYS A 126 -5.68 -20.05 4.97
CA LYS A 126 -6.72 -20.96 5.45
C LYS A 126 -7.19 -20.54 6.85
N PRO A 127 -8.50 -20.53 7.16
CA PRO A 127 -8.98 -20.16 8.49
C PRO A 127 -8.34 -20.95 9.64
N SER A 128 -8.03 -22.24 9.41
CA SER A 128 -7.36 -23.11 10.38
C SER A 128 -5.89 -22.73 10.67
N LEU A 129 -5.30 -21.87 9.85
CA LEU A 129 -3.92 -21.42 9.95
C LEU A 129 -3.80 -19.98 10.45
N LEU A 130 -4.91 -19.31 10.78
CA LEU A 130 -4.91 -17.96 11.35
C LEU A 130 -4.69 -18.01 12.88
N SER A 131 -3.50 -18.43 13.31
CA SER A 131 -3.11 -18.35 14.73
C SER A 131 -2.75 -16.92 15.13
N ASP A 132 -2.78 -16.64 16.44
CA ASP A 132 -2.39 -15.32 16.99
C ASP A 132 -0.96 -14.92 16.58
N GLU A 133 -0.04 -15.88 16.55
CA GLU A 133 1.35 -15.65 16.12
C GLU A 133 1.44 -15.22 14.65
N LYS A 134 0.75 -15.94 13.76
CA LYS A 134 0.72 -15.62 12.33
C LYS A 134 0.00 -14.30 12.05
N LEU A 135 -1.09 -14.02 12.77
CA LEU A 135 -1.77 -12.74 12.70
C LEU A 135 -0.88 -11.59 13.18
N LYS A 136 -0.09 -11.80 14.24
CA LYS A 136 0.91 -10.83 14.71
C LYS A 136 1.97 -10.57 13.64
N GLN A 137 2.53 -11.61 13.01
CA GLN A 137 3.47 -11.47 11.90
C GLN A 137 2.87 -10.70 10.71
N ALA A 138 1.63 -11.00 10.35
CA ALA A 138 0.91 -10.26 9.31
C ALA A 138 0.70 -8.79 9.71
N CYS A 139 0.36 -8.49 10.97
CA CYS A 139 0.22 -7.11 11.45
C CYS A 139 1.55 -6.35 11.39
N ILE A 140 2.66 -7.00 11.72
CA ILE A 140 3.99 -6.40 11.60
C ILE A 140 4.30 -6.08 10.14
N LEU A 141 4.04 -7.01 9.22
CA LEU A 141 4.25 -6.77 7.79
C LEU A 141 3.34 -5.65 7.23
N ALA A 142 2.11 -5.55 7.75
CA ALA A 142 1.21 -4.45 7.45
C ALA A 142 1.80 -3.09 7.89
N TRP A 143 2.39 -3.05 9.09
CA TRP A 143 3.10 -1.87 9.58
C TRP A 143 4.35 -1.56 8.77
N CYS A 144 5.09 -2.56 8.28
CA CYS A 144 6.20 -2.35 7.34
C CYS A 144 5.73 -1.58 6.08
N HIS A 145 4.57 -1.94 5.51
CA HIS A 145 3.98 -1.19 4.39
C HIS A 145 3.68 0.26 4.77
N LYS A 146 3.12 0.48 5.96
CA LYS A 146 2.78 1.83 6.42
C LYS A 146 4.02 2.68 6.68
N LEU A 147 5.06 2.14 7.32
CA LEU A 147 6.34 2.82 7.58
C LEU A 147 7.03 3.22 6.27
N ILE A 148 7.12 2.31 5.30
CA ILE A 148 7.69 2.59 3.97
C ILE A 148 6.87 3.65 3.23
N HIS A 149 5.55 3.59 3.36
CA HIS A 149 4.68 4.61 2.78
C HIS A 149 4.87 5.99 3.43
N SER A 150 5.03 6.04 4.76
CA SER A 150 5.34 7.28 5.47
C SER A 150 6.72 7.84 5.08
N SER A 151 7.72 6.99 4.86
CA SER A 151 9.01 7.39 4.28
C SER A 151 8.83 8.10 2.93
N LEU A 152 8.10 7.47 2.00
CA LEU A 152 7.83 8.05 0.67
C LEU A 152 7.04 9.36 0.76
N ILE A 153 6.04 9.45 1.64
CA ILE A 153 5.23 10.67 1.83
C ILE A 153 6.05 11.83 2.36
N ILE A 154 6.98 11.60 3.30
CA ILE A 154 7.82 12.69 3.81
C ILE A 154 8.67 13.28 2.67
N VAL A 155 9.23 12.43 1.81
CA VAL A 155 10.00 12.88 0.63
C VAL A 155 9.10 13.59 -0.37
N ASP A 156 7.93 13.03 -0.67
CA ASP A 156 6.89 13.61 -1.54
C ASP A 156 6.51 15.03 -1.09
N ASP A 157 6.20 15.20 0.20
CA ASP A 157 5.83 16.49 0.78
C ASP A 157 6.95 17.54 0.61
N ILE A 158 8.22 17.15 0.75
CA ILE A 158 9.37 18.05 0.55
C ILE A 158 9.49 18.48 -0.91
N VAL A 159 9.35 17.54 -1.83
CA VAL A 159 9.47 17.75 -3.29
C VAL A 159 8.35 18.65 -3.80
N ASP A 160 7.11 18.36 -3.40
CA ASP A 160 5.91 19.09 -3.81
C ASP A 160 5.71 20.39 -3.04
N LYS A 161 6.53 20.62 -2.01
CA LYS A 161 6.41 21.74 -1.07
C LYS A 161 5.04 21.76 -0.37
N SER A 162 4.53 20.58 -0.03
CA SER A 162 3.24 20.40 0.64
C SER A 162 3.22 21.08 2.01
N GLU A 163 2.18 21.85 2.28
CA GLU A 163 1.99 22.48 3.60
C GLU A 163 1.27 21.56 4.58
N ILE A 164 0.36 20.71 4.08
CA ILE A 164 -0.56 19.92 4.91
C ILE A 164 -0.53 18.46 4.46
N ARG A 165 -0.37 17.55 5.43
CA ARG A 165 -0.52 16.10 5.26
C ARG A 165 -1.37 15.54 6.40
N TYR A 166 -2.29 14.64 6.07
CA TYR A 166 -3.20 14.02 7.05
C TYR A 166 -3.92 15.03 7.97
N ASN A 167 -4.35 16.17 7.40
CA ASN A 167 -4.98 17.30 8.11
C ASN A 167 -4.11 17.99 9.17
N LYS A 168 -2.79 17.85 9.08
CA LYS A 168 -1.79 18.49 9.95
C LYS A 168 -0.68 19.09 9.10
N THR A 169 0.15 19.96 9.68
CA THR A 169 1.34 20.49 9.00
C THR A 169 2.23 19.34 8.51
N ALA A 170 2.73 19.42 7.28
CA ALA A 170 3.66 18.43 6.75
C ALA A 170 4.91 18.31 7.65
N TRP A 171 5.45 17.10 7.80
CA TRP A 171 6.52 16.83 8.79
C TRP A 171 7.72 17.78 8.65
N TYR A 172 8.18 18.02 7.43
CA TYR A 172 9.34 18.87 7.15
C TYR A 172 9.10 20.37 7.43
N GLN A 173 7.84 20.80 7.54
CA GLN A 173 7.44 22.18 7.81
C GLN A 173 7.37 22.48 9.31
N LEU A 174 7.47 21.48 10.18
CA LEU A 174 7.54 21.69 11.62
C LEU A 174 8.84 22.43 11.97
N THR A 175 8.72 23.45 12.83
CA THR A 175 9.81 24.36 13.18
C THR A 175 11.01 23.67 13.83
N ASP A 176 10.79 22.54 14.50
CA ASP A 176 11.80 21.74 15.18
C ASP A 176 12.32 20.56 14.33
N ILE A 177 11.86 20.41 13.10
CA ILE A 177 12.24 19.32 12.18
C ILE A 177 13.03 19.88 10.98
N GLY A 178 12.40 20.72 10.16
CA GLY A 178 13.01 21.20 8.92
C GLY A 178 13.25 20.11 7.85
N LYS A 179 13.72 20.53 6.67
CA LYS A 179 13.93 19.65 5.51
C LYS A 179 15.03 18.61 5.73
N ASP A 180 16.16 19.04 6.27
CA ASP A 180 17.35 18.19 6.37
C ASP A 180 17.11 17.00 7.29
N ALA A 181 16.51 17.25 8.46
CA ALA A 181 16.16 16.17 9.39
C ALA A 181 15.04 15.28 8.82
N ALA A 182 14.03 15.85 8.14
CA ALA A 182 12.96 15.08 7.53
C ALA A 182 13.46 14.09 6.46
N ILE A 183 14.51 14.44 5.71
CA ILE A 183 15.16 13.50 4.75
C ILE A 183 15.77 12.31 5.48
N VAL A 184 16.46 12.54 6.60
CA VAL A 184 17.05 11.47 7.42
C VAL A 184 15.96 10.64 8.08
N ASP A 185 14.88 11.27 8.55
CA ASP A 185 13.74 10.61 9.16
C ASP A 185 13.00 9.68 8.18
N ALA A 186 12.93 10.03 6.89
CA ALA A 186 12.39 9.13 5.87
C ALA A 186 13.21 7.82 5.78
N ALA A 187 14.55 7.93 5.78
CA ALA A 187 15.43 6.78 5.80
C ALA A 187 15.29 5.96 7.09
N PHE A 188 15.10 6.61 8.24
CA PHE A 188 14.82 5.94 9.51
C PHE A 188 13.58 5.03 9.42
N LEU A 189 12.47 5.53 8.85
CA LEU A 189 11.24 4.76 8.71
C LEU A 189 11.38 3.58 7.73
N LEU A 190 12.08 3.78 6.60
CA LEU A 190 12.38 2.70 5.66
C LEU A 190 13.19 1.60 6.33
N ASN A 191 14.29 1.97 7.00
CA ASN A 191 15.16 0.99 7.65
C ASN A 191 14.40 0.25 8.74
N GLY A 192 13.57 0.94 9.53
CA GLY A 192 12.78 0.32 10.61
C GLY A 192 11.81 -0.73 10.07
N ALA A 193 11.18 -0.46 8.93
CA ALA A 193 10.31 -1.41 8.26
C ALA A 193 11.06 -2.68 7.80
N ILE A 194 12.25 -2.52 7.22
CA ILE A 194 13.08 -3.64 6.77
C ILE A 194 13.60 -4.46 7.95
N PHE A 195 14.04 -3.79 9.01
CA PHE A 195 14.45 -4.44 10.25
C PHE A 195 13.32 -5.30 10.83
N LEU A 196 12.12 -4.74 11.00
CA LEU A 196 10.95 -5.49 11.51
C LEU A 196 10.63 -6.71 10.64
N LEU A 197 10.65 -6.56 9.31
CA LEU A 197 10.44 -7.67 8.40
C LEU A 197 11.46 -8.79 8.64
N GLN A 198 12.75 -8.44 8.65
CA GLN A 198 13.83 -9.41 8.82
C GLN A 198 13.82 -10.06 10.21
N ASN A 199 13.45 -9.31 11.25
CA ASN A 199 13.44 -9.82 12.62
C ASN A 199 12.30 -10.82 12.84
N HIS A 200 11.09 -10.50 12.37
CA HIS A 200 9.88 -11.30 12.63
C HIS A 200 9.63 -12.40 11.61
N LEU A 201 10.20 -12.29 10.40
CA LEU A 201 10.01 -13.28 9.33
C LEU A 201 11.29 -14.03 8.96
N ARG A 202 12.36 -13.94 9.76
CA ARG A 202 13.66 -14.57 9.48
C ARG A 202 13.57 -16.04 9.06
N SER A 203 12.68 -16.79 9.69
CA SER A 203 12.50 -18.23 9.44
C SER A 203 11.45 -18.54 8.36
N HIS A 204 10.77 -17.52 7.83
CA HIS A 204 9.76 -17.71 6.80
C HIS A 204 10.44 -18.04 5.45
N PRO A 205 10.02 -19.09 4.72
CA PRO A 205 10.69 -19.54 3.50
C PRO A 205 10.73 -18.49 2.37
N HIS A 206 9.87 -17.47 2.47
CA HIS A 206 9.74 -16.40 1.48
C HIS A 206 10.09 -15.01 2.01
N GLU A 207 10.80 -14.91 3.15
CA GLU A 207 11.28 -13.63 3.70
C GLU A 207 12.00 -12.80 2.64
N TYR A 208 13.00 -13.39 1.97
CA TYR A 208 13.77 -12.71 0.93
C TYR A 208 12.89 -12.19 -0.21
N SER A 209 11.89 -12.98 -0.63
CA SER A 209 10.95 -12.57 -1.68
C SER A 209 10.10 -11.38 -1.25
N MET A 210 9.64 -11.34 0.01
CA MET A 210 8.88 -10.21 0.55
C MET A 210 9.78 -8.98 0.67
N HIS A 211 10.95 -9.13 1.27
CA HIS A 211 11.95 -8.07 1.41
C HIS A 211 12.29 -7.45 0.04
N LYS A 212 12.60 -8.29 -0.96
CA LYS A 212 12.88 -7.84 -2.32
C LYS A 212 11.72 -7.04 -2.94
N HIS A 213 10.47 -7.44 -2.69
CA HIS A 213 9.30 -6.70 -3.18
C HIS A 213 9.14 -5.35 -2.50
N PHE A 214 9.36 -5.25 -1.18
CA PHE A 214 9.37 -3.96 -0.47
C PHE A 214 10.41 -2.99 -1.03
N LEU A 215 11.66 -3.44 -1.16
CA LEU A 215 12.73 -2.58 -1.69
C LEU A 215 12.50 -2.20 -3.15
N ARG A 216 12.03 -3.15 -3.98
CA ARG A 216 11.69 -2.88 -5.38
C ARG A 216 10.57 -1.85 -5.48
N ALA A 217 9.49 -2.00 -4.71
CA ALA A 217 8.39 -1.06 -4.71
C ALA A 217 8.85 0.34 -4.28
N HIS A 218 9.63 0.45 -3.21
CA HIS A 218 10.19 1.72 -2.75
C HIS A 218 11.08 2.37 -3.82
N ALA A 219 11.98 1.62 -4.45
CA ALA A 219 12.86 2.13 -5.51
C ALA A 219 12.08 2.61 -6.74
N LEU A 220 11.10 1.82 -7.20
CA LEU A 220 10.29 2.17 -8.37
C LEU A 220 9.41 3.39 -8.11
N LEU A 221 8.87 3.55 -6.91
CA LEU A 221 8.09 4.75 -6.54
C LEU A 221 8.97 6.00 -6.48
N ASN A 222 10.21 5.90 -5.99
CA ASN A 222 11.16 7.02 -6.07
C ASN A 222 11.51 7.39 -7.52
N LEU A 223 11.69 6.40 -8.41
CA LEU A 223 11.90 6.66 -9.84
C LEU A 223 10.67 7.32 -10.50
N CYS A 224 9.47 6.93 -10.09
CA CYS A 224 8.23 7.60 -10.50
C CYS A 224 8.25 9.07 -10.05
N GLY A 225 8.56 9.33 -8.78
CA GLY A 225 8.64 10.69 -8.22
C GLY A 225 9.66 11.56 -8.96
N ILE A 226 10.88 11.06 -9.22
CA ILE A 226 11.91 11.77 -10.02
C ILE A 226 11.37 12.15 -11.40
N SER A 227 10.59 11.24 -11.99
CA SER A 227 10.05 11.49 -13.32
C SER A 227 8.87 12.46 -13.31
N GLU A 228 8.05 12.46 -12.26
CA GLU A 228 6.97 13.43 -12.05
C GLU A 228 7.50 14.85 -11.85
N MET A 229 8.74 15.01 -11.35
CA MET A 229 9.43 16.32 -11.31
C MET A 229 9.75 16.89 -12.70
N LYS A 230 9.74 16.06 -13.76
CA LYS A 230 9.98 16.55 -15.13
C LYS A 230 8.74 17.25 -15.65
N LYS A 231 8.91 18.44 -16.24
CA LYS A 231 7.83 19.12 -16.97
C LYS A 231 7.64 18.42 -18.31
N PHE A 232 6.49 17.78 -18.51
CA PHE A 232 6.09 17.22 -19.80
C PHE A 232 5.22 18.22 -20.55
N ASN A 233 5.38 18.28 -21.87
CA ASN A 233 4.40 18.97 -22.72
C ASN A 233 3.12 18.13 -22.78
N ILE A 234 1.95 18.77 -22.88
CA ILE A 234 0.64 18.08 -22.99
C ILE A 234 0.63 17.04 -24.13
N ASN A 235 1.38 17.29 -25.20
CA ASN A 235 1.51 16.40 -26.35
C ASN A 235 2.33 15.12 -26.07
N GLU A 236 2.94 15.00 -24.89
CA GLU A 236 3.73 13.84 -24.43
C GLU A 236 3.01 13.04 -23.35
N LEU A 237 1.68 13.16 -23.25
CA LEU A 237 0.86 12.47 -22.24
C LEU A 237 1.09 10.95 -22.21
N GLU A 238 1.38 10.32 -23.34
CA GLU A 238 1.73 8.89 -23.40
C GLU A 238 3.04 8.58 -22.68
N LYS A 239 4.05 9.46 -22.77
CA LYS A 239 5.30 9.33 -21.99
C LYS A 239 5.05 9.53 -20.49
N TYR A 240 4.06 10.35 -20.14
CA TYR A 240 3.63 10.53 -18.76
C TYR A 240 2.95 9.25 -18.22
N GLN A 241 2.04 8.64 -18.99
CA GLN A 241 1.30 7.44 -18.60
C GLN A 241 2.19 6.22 -18.32
N THR A 242 3.29 6.04 -19.07
CA THR A 242 4.23 4.93 -18.85
C THR A 242 5.09 5.10 -17.60
N THR A 243 5.22 6.34 -17.12
CA THR A 243 6.14 6.70 -16.04
C THR A 243 5.47 6.73 -14.66
N VAL A 244 4.15 6.67 -14.66
CA VAL A 244 3.28 7.03 -13.53
C VAL A 244 2.69 5.76 -12.93
N ASP A 245 3.51 4.72 -12.80
CA ASP A 245 3.03 3.38 -12.49
C ASP A 245 3.04 3.09 -10.98
N THR A 246 2.08 3.66 -10.24
CA THR A 246 1.85 3.32 -8.82
C THR A 246 1.37 1.88 -8.61
N LYS A 247 1.26 1.07 -9.68
CA LYS A 247 0.97 -0.36 -9.56
C LYS A 247 1.89 -1.05 -8.59
N PHE A 248 3.17 -0.66 -8.54
CA PHE A 248 4.14 -1.32 -7.67
C PHE A 248 3.81 -1.14 -6.20
N TYR A 249 3.14 -0.05 -5.82
CA TYR A 249 2.63 0.14 -4.46
C TYR A 249 1.50 -0.85 -4.15
N ILE A 250 0.45 -0.87 -4.98
CA ILE A 250 -0.73 -1.72 -4.74
C ILE A 250 -0.38 -3.20 -4.90
N PHE A 251 0.43 -3.53 -5.90
CA PHE A 251 0.89 -4.89 -6.15
C PHE A 251 1.79 -5.38 -5.01
N ASN A 252 2.66 -4.55 -4.43
CA ASN A 252 3.45 -4.94 -3.26
C ASN A 252 2.56 -5.38 -2.08
N LEU A 253 1.42 -4.73 -1.86
CA LEU A 253 0.45 -5.15 -0.82
C LEU A 253 -0.12 -6.55 -1.09
N LEU A 254 -0.39 -6.88 -2.36
CA LEU A 254 -0.92 -8.18 -2.74
C LEU A 254 0.17 -9.26 -2.76
N SER A 255 1.29 -9.01 -3.42
CA SER A 255 2.36 -9.99 -3.62
C SER A 255 3.00 -10.41 -2.29
N THR A 256 3.22 -9.48 -1.36
CA THR A 256 3.73 -9.81 -0.02
C THR A 256 2.74 -10.65 0.79
N ALA A 257 1.42 -10.43 0.64
CA ALA A 257 0.40 -11.28 1.27
C ALA A 257 0.36 -12.68 0.64
N MET A 258 0.57 -12.78 -0.68
CA MET A 258 0.72 -14.06 -1.39
C MET A 258 1.96 -14.82 -0.90
N PHE A 259 3.12 -14.17 -0.77
CA PHE A 259 4.31 -14.81 -0.23
C PHE A 259 4.13 -15.24 1.23
N LEU A 260 3.51 -14.41 2.08
CA LEU A 260 3.24 -14.76 3.48
C LEU A 260 2.30 -15.98 3.62
N THR A 261 1.50 -16.26 2.59
CA THR A 261 0.60 -17.44 2.53
C THR A 261 1.16 -18.59 1.68
N ASN A 262 2.45 -18.55 1.33
CA ASN A 262 3.12 -19.53 0.47
C ASN A 262 2.52 -19.68 -0.94
N VAL A 263 1.83 -18.65 -1.44
CA VAL A 263 1.39 -18.57 -2.83
C VAL A 263 2.52 -18.02 -3.67
N THR A 264 3.30 -18.91 -4.29
CA THR A 264 4.48 -18.57 -5.12
C THR A 264 4.28 -18.82 -6.61
N ASP A 265 3.07 -19.20 -7.03
CA ASP A 265 2.75 -19.45 -8.44
C ASP A 265 2.92 -18.18 -9.28
N GLY A 266 3.83 -18.23 -10.27
CA GLY A 266 4.18 -17.06 -11.08
C GLY A 266 3.00 -16.51 -11.90
N TYR A 267 2.11 -17.38 -12.36
CA TYR A 267 0.91 -16.98 -13.12
C TYR A 267 -0.07 -16.22 -12.22
N LEU A 268 -0.28 -16.67 -10.99
CA LEU A 268 -1.12 -15.94 -10.02
C LEU A 268 -0.55 -14.57 -9.68
N HIS A 269 0.77 -14.44 -9.55
CA HIS A 269 1.42 -13.15 -9.32
C HIS A 269 1.28 -12.21 -10.53
N GLU A 270 1.42 -12.72 -11.75
CA GLU A 270 1.21 -11.94 -12.98
C GLU A 270 -0.23 -11.43 -13.12
N VAL A 271 -1.22 -12.30 -12.91
CA VAL A 271 -2.64 -11.90 -12.88
C VAL A 271 -2.90 -10.87 -11.77
N GLY A 272 -2.29 -11.06 -10.60
CA GLY A 272 -2.36 -10.10 -9.51
C GLY A 272 -1.80 -8.72 -9.88
N GLU A 273 -0.66 -8.70 -10.58
CA GLU A 273 -0.03 -7.47 -11.05
C GLU A 273 -0.89 -6.72 -12.06
N GLU A 274 -1.48 -7.43 -13.04
CA GLU A 274 -2.38 -6.83 -14.03
C GLU A 274 -3.59 -6.16 -13.38
N ILE A 275 -4.22 -6.83 -12.41
CA ILE A 275 -5.35 -6.27 -11.66
C ILE A 275 -4.90 -5.04 -10.85
N CYS A 276 -3.73 -5.10 -10.20
CA CYS A 276 -3.20 -3.98 -9.43
C CYS A 276 -2.83 -2.78 -10.31
N ASN A 277 -2.38 -3.02 -11.53
CA ASN A 277 -2.10 -1.99 -12.52
C ASN A 277 -3.36 -1.20 -12.88
N ASP A 278 -4.45 -1.91 -13.19
CA ASP A 278 -5.72 -1.28 -13.52
C ASP A 278 -6.29 -0.47 -12.33
N ILE A 279 -6.22 -1.02 -11.11
CA ILE A 279 -6.60 -0.29 -9.89
C ILE A 279 -5.77 0.98 -9.71
N SER A 280 -4.46 0.91 -9.96
CA SER A 280 -3.54 2.03 -9.74
C SER A 280 -3.76 3.16 -10.74
N ARG A 281 -4.01 2.82 -12.01
CA ARG A 281 -4.45 3.79 -13.03
C ARG A 281 -5.74 4.50 -12.61
N PHE A 282 -6.71 3.75 -12.11
CA PHE A 282 -7.96 4.32 -11.62
C PHE A 282 -7.73 5.30 -10.45
N LEU A 283 -6.93 4.90 -9.45
CA LEU A 283 -6.63 5.75 -8.29
C LEU A 283 -5.91 7.04 -8.67
N LYS A 284 -4.96 6.99 -9.62
CA LYS A 284 -4.25 8.20 -10.06
C LYS A 284 -5.12 9.19 -10.84
N ILE A 285 -6.10 8.70 -11.61
CA ILE A 285 -7.07 9.58 -12.28
C ILE A 285 -7.99 10.22 -11.26
N GLN A 286 -8.34 9.51 -10.18
CA GLN A 286 -9.30 9.98 -9.16
C GLN A 286 -8.73 11.06 -8.24
N VAL A 287 -7.41 11.04 -7.98
CA VAL A 287 -6.74 11.97 -7.04
C VAL A 287 -6.34 13.29 -7.71
N ARG A 288 -6.50 13.42 -9.03
CA ARG A 288 -6.31 14.66 -9.79
C ARG A 288 -7.64 15.29 -10.16
#